data_AF-F2QCG9-F1
#
_entry.id   AF-F2QCG9-F1
#
_cell.length_a   1.000
_cell.length_b   1.000
_cell.length_c   1.000
_cell.angle_alpha   90.00
_cell.angle_beta   90.00
_cell.angle_gamma   90.00
#
_symmetry.space_group_name_H-M   'P 1'
#
loop_
_entity.id
_entity.type
_entity.pdbx_description
1 polymer ?
#
loop_
_entity_poly.entity_id
_entity_poly.type
_entity_poly.pdbx_seq_one_letter_code
_entity_poly.pdbx_strand_id
1 'polypeptide(L)'
;MFYNPNTNELTPLIYINNNLFNNYTLFNTELMTTKKYSEVLKQLIGYISIKSSDPSIQFNSDRTQFAQSELTDEITRFIEKLNEETQKIGSSLKNELRDLDAFIQKQIPEAETSNLDNLQKYIKEDFKLKRFIEFQKDLTANQINCTLFGNKKILTIIPKVKHEDNLGTVESWIGIDNLSEQITDFDDLLKNSTKIVLDGKEQKSFNKEIEGQWKIVTETENVIETLHLILKDTNQPKIVQKQSILKRGMDYNLDNLFTFTNSFGKEDEGLIFEIDTKNNSTINFNKGKGIINFGRVNENTISIKISDKKTKKIHEADFTFKVEEDSFDIPKSMAEADLVTMPISKEVNFRVDIASFIREINQIFKIEDYSFVPVVSYRTLIEIVVNDILDNQNIDKTESLLKNYNKVIEVGNTLIKDSSLDDADKRVLSALLSSINSKEEREGFVAFLNLSTHGGPRIINKVEAMKKTQEIKLLLGLLYISGLDKEK
;
A
#
# COMPACT_ATOMS: atom_id res chain seq x y z
N MET A 1 79.44 -8.69 15.30
CA MET A 1 78.75 -7.75 16.20
C MET A 1 79.74 -7.32 17.27
N PHE A 2 79.82 -6.04 17.57
CA PHE A 2 80.67 -5.51 18.65
C PHE A 2 79.78 -4.92 19.74
N TYR A 3 80.04 -5.26 20.99
CA TYR A 3 79.26 -4.81 22.14
C TYR A 3 80.04 -3.75 22.92
N ASN A 4 79.41 -2.61 23.19
CA ASN A 4 79.95 -1.60 24.08
C ASN A 4 79.45 -1.82 25.50
N PRO A 5 80.29 -2.35 26.42
CA PRO A 5 79.86 -2.61 27.79
C PRO A 5 79.55 -1.33 28.57
N ASN A 6 80.11 -0.18 28.17
CA ASN A 6 79.93 1.09 28.88
C ASN A 6 78.59 1.75 28.55
N THR A 7 78.09 1.59 27.33
CA THR A 7 76.85 2.25 26.87
C THR A 7 75.73 1.26 26.52
N ASN A 8 75.99 -0.05 26.61
CA ASN A 8 75.06 -1.13 26.24
C ASN A 8 74.59 -1.06 24.78
N GLU A 9 75.44 -0.52 23.91
CA GLU A 9 75.19 -0.37 22.48
C GLU A 9 75.78 -1.53 21.68
N LEU A 10 75.11 -1.87 20.58
CA LEU A 10 75.67 -2.72 19.55
C LEU A 10 76.10 -1.86 18.37
N THR A 11 77.35 -2.03 17.94
CA THR A 11 77.93 -1.33 16.80
C THR A 11 78.35 -2.29 15.69
N PRO A 12 78.42 -1.81 14.44
CA PRO A 12 79.07 -2.54 13.36
C PRO A 12 80.55 -2.83 13.68
N LEU A 13 81.08 -3.91 13.11
CA LEU A 13 82.51 -4.22 13.13
C LEU A 13 83.23 -3.42 12.05
N ILE A 14 84.24 -2.62 12.39
CA ILE A 14 85.01 -1.86 11.39
C ILE A 14 86.32 -2.59 11.09
N TYR A 15 86.57 -2.83 9.81
CA TYR A 15 87.80 -3.40 9.28
C TYR A 15 88.46 -2.40 8.34
N ILE A 16 89.75 -2.12 8.57
CA ILE A 16 90.56 -1.31 7.65
C ILE A 16 91.78 -2.13 7.25
N ASN A 17 91.91 -2.42 5.95
CA ASN A 17 92.92 -3.33 5.40
C ASN A 17 92.99 -4.66 6.17
N ASN A 18 91.82 -5.24 6.44
CA ASN A 18 91.60 -6.48 7.20
C ASN A 18 91.98 -6.45 8.69
N ASN A 19 92.39 -5.31 9.25
CA ASN A 19 92.60 -5.16 10.70
C ASN A 19 91.28 -4.74 11.36
N LEU A 20 90.91 -5.37 12.47
CA LEU A 20 89.73 -5.02 13.27
C LEU A 20 90.03 -3.78 14.11
N PHE A 21 89.21 -2.74 13.97
CA PHE A 21 89.37 -1.48 14.67
C PHE A 21 88.52 -1.40 15.93
N ASN A 22 88.96 -0.57 16.88
CA ASN A 22 88.17 -0.25 18.06
C ASN A 22 87.04 0.72 17.70
N ASN A 23 85.79 0.25 17.79
CA ASN A 23 84.64 0.92 17.18
C ASN A 23 84.05 2.08 18.02
N TYR A 24 84.44 2.24 19.29
CA TYR A 24 83.80 3.22 20.19
C TYR A 24 83.97 4.68 19.76
N THR A 25 85.05 4.99 19.03
CA THR A 25 85.34 6.36 18.56
C THR A 25 84.96 6.60 17.11
N LEU A 26 85.06 5.58 16.25
CA LEU A 26 84.80 5.71 14.81
C LEU A 26 83.30 5.62 14.46
N PHE A 27 82.50 4.90 15.26
CA PHE A 27 81.06 4.74 14.99
C PHE A 27 80.26 4.85 16.29
N ASN A 28 79.74 6.05 16.54
CA ASN A 28 78.96 6.37 17.74
C ASN A 28 77.45 6.24 17.46
N THR A 29 76.74 5.29 18.07
CA THR A 29 75.30 5.15 17.83
C THR A 29 74.48 6.27 18.47
N GLU A 30 75.03 6.99 19.43
CA GLU A 30 74.40 8.16 20.06
C GLU A 30 74.69 9.47 19.30
N LEU A 31 75.34 9.43 18.12
CA LEU A 31 75.64 10.61 17.29
C LEU A 31 74.40 11.50 17.07
N MET A 32 73.23 10.89 16.88
CA MET A 32 71.98 11.60 16.61
C MET A 32 71.31 12.19 17.86
N THR A 33 71.77 11.90 19.08
CA THR A 33 71.16 12.44 20.31
C THR A 33 71.19 13.97 20.36
N THR A 34 72.30 14.55 19.91
CA THR A 34 72.52 16.00 19.88
C THR A 34 71.85 16.67 18.68
N LYS A 35 71.59 15.92 17.61
CA LYS A 35 70.95 16.41 16.37
C LYS A 35 69.43 16.27 16.43
N LYS A 36 68.93 15.04 16.59
CA LYS A 36 67.51 14.70 16.63
C LYS A 36 67.30 13.33 17.30
N TYR A 37 66.87 13.36 18.56
CA TYR A 37 66.70 12.16 19.38
C TYR A 37 65.82 11.06 18.75
N SER A 38 64.78 11.43 17.98
CA SER A 38 63.91 10.46 17.31
C SER A 38 64.60 9.62 16.24
N GLU A 39 65.76 10.06 15.75
CA GLU A 39 66.54 9.37 14.71
C GLU A 39 67.59 8.41 15.28
N VAL A 40 67.73 8.37 16.61
CA VAL A 40 68.73 7.53 17.29
C VAL A 40 68.37 6.04 17.15
N LEU A 41 69.34 5.26 16.65
CA LEU A 41 69.30 3.80 16.67
C LEU A 41 70.46 3.24 17.49
N LYS A 42 70.19 2.94 18.77
CA LYS A 42 71.19 2.44 19.74
C LYS A 42 71.75 1.05 19.45
N GLN A 43 71.13 0.33 18.51
CA GLN A 43 71.42 -1.07 18.23
C GLN A 43 71.61 -1.22 16.73
N LEU A 44 72.86 -1.18 16.29
CA LEU A 44 73.24 -1.32 14.89
C LEU A 44 74.26 -2.45 14.76
N ILE A 45 73.94 -3.45 13.94
CA ILE A 45 74.81 -4.58 13.69
C ILE A 45 75.21 -4.61 12.22
N GLY A 46 76.43 -5.05 11.94
CA GLY A 46 76.95 -5.14 10.59
C GLY A 46 78.46 -5.15 10.58
N TYR A 47 79.03 -4.88 9.40
CA TYR A 47 80.45 -4.63 9.26
C TYR A 47 80.69 -3.53 8.22
N ILE A 48 81.73 -2.73 8.46
CA ILE A 48 82.25 -1.73 7.52
C ILE A 48 83.65 -2.20 7.14
N SER A 49 83.91 -2.42 5.86
CA SER A 49 85.23 -2.84 5.38
C SER A 49 85.79 -1.78 4.44
N ILE A 50 86.91 -1.19 4.84
CA ILE A 50 87.63 -0.17 4.08
C ILE A 50 88.93 -0.80 3.58
N LYS A 51 89.15 -0.73 2.28
CA LYS A 51 90.37 -1.23 1.62
C LYS A 51 91.02 -0.08 0.90
N SER A 52 92.29 0.16 1.19
CA SER A 52 93.08 1.17 0.50
C SER A 52 94.55 0.74 0.47
N SER A 53 95.17 0.97 -0.69
CA SER A 53 96.60 0.72 -0.93
C SER A 53 97.45 1.96 -0.67
N ASP A 54 96.87 3.03 -0.13
CA ASP A 54 97.58 4.29 0.10
C ASP A 54 98.59 4.16 1.26
N PRO A 55 99.87 4.52 1.05
CA PRO A 55 100.91 4.42 2.07
C PRO A 55 100.72 5.36 3.27
N SER A 56 99.85 6.37 3.16
CA SER A 56 99.48 7.26 4.26
C SER A 56 98.53 6.62 5.28
N ILE A 57 98.00 5.42 4.99
CA ILE A 57 97.30 4.60 5.98
C ILE A 57 98.31 3.92 6.88
N GLN A 58 98.55 4.55 8.02
CA GLN A 58 99.40 4.04 9.08
C GLN A 58 98.56 3.72 10.32
N PHE A 59 99.02 2.76 11.11
CA PHE A 59 98.33 2.27 12.30
C PHE A 59 99.19 2.48 13.55
N ASN A 60 98.55 2.54 14.71
CA ASN A 60 99.27 2.40 15.99
C ASN A 60 99.88 1.00 16.13
N SER A 61 100.78 0.81 17.10
CA SER A 61 101.51 -0.46 17.32
C SER A 61 100.58 -1.68 17.42
N ASP A 62 99.42 -1.50 18.06
CA ASP A 62 98.43 -2.55 18.27
C ASP A 62 97.47 -2.75 17.08
N ARG A 63 97.58 -1.91 16.02
CA ARG A 63 96.74 -1.91 14.81
C ARG A 63 95.23 -1.80 15.07
N THR A 64 94.86 -1.12 16.15
CA THR A 64 93.47 -0.90 16.57
C THR A 64 92.98 0.52 16.32
N GLN A 65 93.90 1.44 15.98
CA GLN A 65 93.63 2.85 15.70
C GLN A 65 94.52 3.36 14.56
N PHE A 66 94.09 4.46 13.93
CA PHE A 66 94.89 5.18 12.94
C PHE A 66 96.05 5.93 13.58
N ALA A 67 97.18 6.00 12.88
CA ALA A 67 98.11 7.12 13.05
C ALA A 67 97.55 8.33 12.30
N GLN A 68 97.63 9.52 12.91
CA GLN A 68 96.92 10.69 12.40
C GLN A 68 97.51 11.21 11.07
N SER A 69 96.68 11.24 10.04
CA SER A 69 96.96 11.81 8.72
C SER A 69 95.67 12.35 8.08
N GLU A 70 95.80 13.20 7.07
CA GLU A 70 94.66 13.78 6.34
C GLU A 70 93.70 12.70 5.81
N LEU A 71 94.22 11.62 5.25
CA LEU A 71 93.41 10.49 4.75
C LEU A 71 92.64 9.80 5.88
N THR A 72 93.24 9.62 7.06
CA THR A 72 92.56 8.99 8.19
C THR A 72 91.46 9.87 8.79
N ASP A 73 91.63 11.19 8.74
CA ASP A 73 90.59 12.16 9.12
C ASP A 73 89.44 12.17 8.11
N GLU A 74 89.72 12.01 6.81
CA GLU A 74 88.69 11.84 5.78
C GLU A 74 87.91 10.54 5.95
N ILE A 75 88.59 9.42 6.22
CA ILE A 75 87.94 8.14 6.49
C ILE A 75 87.01 8.25 7.72
N THR A 76 87.48 8.89 8.78
CA THR A 76 86.68 9.10 10.00
C THR A 76 85.42 9.91 9.69
N ARG A 77 85.55 11.04 8.97
CA ARG A 77 84.40 11.86 8.51
C ARG A 77 83.43 11.08 7.62
N PHE A 78 83.97 10.23 6.74
CA PHE A 78 83.15 9.36 5.90
C PHE A 78 82.33 8.35 6.72
N ILE A 79 82.95 7.67 7.69
CA ILE A 79 82.25 6.73 8.58
C ILE A 79 81.18 7.45 9.42
N GLU A 80 81.47 8.65 9.92
CA GLU A 80 80.50 9.45 10.67
C GLU A 80 79.28 9.82 9.81
N LYS A 81 79.50 10.27 8.57
CA LYS A 81 78.42 10.56 7.62
C LYS A 81 77.62 9.30 7.25
N LEU A 82 78.30 8.16 7.07
CA LEU A 82 77.66 6.87 6.82
C LEU A 82 76.76 6.47 8.00
N ASN A 83 77.24 6.64 9.23
CA ASN A 83 76.48 6.40 10.46
C ASN A 83 75.23 7.29 10.53
N GLU A 84 75.38 8.59 10.32
CA GLU A 84 74.26 9.55 10.30
C GLU A 84 73.18 9.13 9.29
N GLU A 85 73.56 8.84 8.05
CA GLU A 85 72.61 8.42 7.02
C GLU A 85 71.97 7.05 7.34
N THR A 86 72.75 6.10 7.86
CA THR A 86 72.24 4.79 8.31
C THR A 86 71.19 4.95 9.41
N GLN A 87 71.44 5.83 10.38
CA GLN A 87 70.51 6.09 11.48
C GLN A 87 69.23 6.79 11.00
N LYS A 88 69.33 7.80 10.12
CA LYS A 88 68.16 8.45 9.51
C LYS A 88 67.29 7.45 8.75
N ILE A 89 67.90 6.65 7.88
CA ILE A 89 67.19 5.63 7.10
C ILE A 89 66.56 4.61 8.05
N GLY A 90 67.35 4.05 8.97
CA GLY A 90 66.86 3.02 9.87
C GLY A 90 65.76 3.50 10.82
N SER A 91 65.83 4.73 11.34
CA SER A 91 64.76 5.30 12.17
C SER A 91 63.47 5.49 11.36
N SER A 92 63.58 5.95 10.11
CA SER A 92 62.42 6.02 9.22
C SER A 92 61.78 4.65 9.00
N LEU A 93 62.57 3.59 8.82
CA LEU A 93 62.06 2.22 8.65
C LEU A 93 61.47 1.67 9.97
N LYS A 94 62.06 1.99 11.11
CA LYS A 94 61.56 1.60 12.45
C LYS A 94 60.15 2.12 12.70
N ASN A 95 59.83 3.34 12.25
CA ASN A 95 58.49 3.91 12.39
C ASN A 95 57.45 3.12 11.57
N GLU A 96 57.81 2.68 10.36
CA GLU A 96 56.95 1.83 9.52
C GLU A 96 56.67 0.46 10.17
N LEU A 97 57.66 -0.11 10.88
CA LEU A 97 57.51 -1.38 11.59
C LEU A 97 56.57 -1.30 12.80
N ARG A 98 56.61 -0.19 13.56
CA ARG A 98 55.87 -0.08 14.83
C ARG A 98 54.36 -0.06 14.62
N ASP A 99 53.88 0.72 13.66
CA ASP A 99 52.45 1.03 13.53
C ASP A 99 51.79 0.25 12.37
N LEU A 100 52.59 -0.40 11.50
CA LEU A 100 52.18 -1.10 10.26
C LEU A 100 50.99 -0.42 9.57
N ASP A 101 51.08 0.90 9.44
CA ASP A 101 50.06 1.72 8.78
C ASP A 101 50.38 1.84 7.28
N ALA A 102 50.54 0.68 6.65
CA ALA A 102 50.99 0.56 5.28
C ALA A 102 49.86 0.72 4.26
N PHE A 103 48.59 0.57 4.65
CA PHE A 103 47.48 0.37 3.73
C PHE A 103 46.64 1.64 3.54
N ILE A 104 46.23 1.93 2.29
CA ILE A 104 45.32 3.05 1.97
C ILE A 104 43.87 2.75 2.34
N GLN A 105 43.52 1.47 2.51
CA GLN A 105 42.19 1.01 2.88
C GLN A 105 42.25 -0.21 3.79
N LYS A 106 41.20 -0.42 4.58
CA LYS A 106 41.07 -1.56 5.51
C LYS A 106 40.21 -2.71 4.96
N GLN A 107 39.50 -2.45 3.87
CA GLN A 107 38.54 -3.37 3.26
C GLN A 107 39.02 -3.74 1.85
N ILE A 108 38.97 -5.02 1.49
CA ILE A 108 39.41 -5.54 0.20
C ILE A 108 38.25 -6.25 -0.50
N PRO A 109 37.93 -5.91 -1.75
CA PRO A 109 36.92 -6.64 -2.51
C PRO A 109 37.30 -8.11 -2.70
N GLU A 110 36.35 -9.02 -2.45
CA GLU A 110 36.57 -10.46 -2.59
C GLU A 110 37.13 -10.85 -3.97
N ALA A 111 36.67 -10.19 -5.04
CA ALA A 111 37.11 -10.42 -6.42
C ALA A 111 38.63 -10.27 -6.62
N GLU A 112 39.30 -9.51 -5.76
CA GLU A 112 40.74 -9.27 -5.84
C GLU A 112 41.56 -10.20 -4.94
N THR A 113 40.89 -11.02 -4.13
CA THR A 113 41.55 -11.98 -3.23
C THR A 113 42.04 -13.24 -3.93
N SER A 114 41.69 -13.42 -5.21
CA SER A 114 42.11 -14.56 -6.04
C SER A 114 43.61 -14.54 -6.36
N ASN A 115 44.20 -13.35 -6.48
CA ASN A 115 45.65 -13.17 -6.63
C ASN A 115 46.13 -12.14 -5.61
N LEU A 116 46.81 -12.62 -4.56
CA LEU A 116 47.27 -11.80 -3.45
C LEU A 116 48.36 -10.78 -3.86
N ASP A 117 49.08 -11.01 -4.96
CA ASP A 117 50.07 -10.05 -5.44
C ASP A 117 49.44 -8.72 -5.88
N ASN A 118 48.19 -8.75 -6.34
CA ASN A 118 47.44 -7.54 -6.70
C ASN A 118 47.20 -6.63 -5.50
N LEU A 119 47.28 -7.15 -4.27
CA LEU A 119 47.04 -6.37 -3.05
C LEU A 119 48.17 -5.36 -2.78
N GLN A 120 49.31 -5.48 -3.46
CA GLN A 120 50.39 -4.51 -3.41
C GLN A 120 49.93 -3.09 -3.79
N LYS A 121 48.92 -2.96 -4.66
CA LYS A 121 48.35 -1.66 -5.06
C LYS A 121 47.65 -0.92 -3.92
N TYR A 122 47.31 -1.62 -2.84
CA TYR A 122 46.67 -1.05 -1.64
C TYR A 122 47.67 -0.60 -0.57
N ILE A 123 48.97 -0.72 -0.84
CA ILE A 123 50.01 -0.20 0.03
C ILE A 123 50.33 1.24 -0.39
N LYS A 124 50.50 2.14 0.58
CA LYS A 124 50.90 3.53 0.35
C LYS A 124 52.22 3.56 -0.45
N GLU A 125 52.29 4.40 -1.49
CA GLU A 125 53.42 4.39 -2.42
C GLU A 125 54.76 4.71 -1.73
N ASP A 126 54.71 5.59 -0.72
CA ASP A 126 55.83 6.08 0.09
C ASP A 126 56.26 5.11 1.20
N PHE A 127 55.55 4.00 1.41
CA PHE A 127 55.91 2.97 2.38
C PHE A 127 57.13 2.18 1.90
N LYS A 128 58.28 2.39 2.54
CA LYS A 128 59.59 1.88 2.09
C LYS A 128 59.69 0.37 2.16
N LEU A 129 59.01 -0.26 3.12
CA LEU A 129 59.05 -1.70 3.35
C LEU A 129 58.01 -2.51 2.56
N LYS A 130 57.29 -1.91 1.60
CA LYS A 130 56.15 -2.54 0.90
C LYS A 130 56.43 -3.91 0.28
N ARG A 131 57.62 -4.08 -0.30
CA ARG A 131 58.06 -5.33 -0.94
C ARG A 131 58.27 -6.51 0.01
N PHE A 132 58.30 -6.26 1.31
CA PHE A 132 58.50 -7.28 2.35
C PHE A 132 57.19 -7.63 3.07
N ILE A 133 56.06 -7.04 2.67
CA ILE A 133 54.75 -7.39 3.21
C ILE A 133 54.30 -8.71 2.57
N GLU A 134 54.05 -9.69 3.43
CA GLU A 134 53.50 -10.99 3.04
C GLU A 134 51.99 -11.01 3.26
N PHE A 135 51.25 -11.53 2.29
CA PHE A 135 49.80 -11.65 2.33
C PHE A 135 49.38 -13.11 2.49
N GLN A 136 48.48 -13.38 3.42
CA GLN A 136 47.87 -14.70 3.59
C GLN A 136 46.36 -14.57 3.78
N LYS A 137 45.59 -15.27 2.94
CA LYS A 137 44.12 -15.31 3.06
C LYS A 137 43.71 -16.25 4.20
N ASP A 138 42.88 -15.75 5.11
CA ASP A 138 42.21 -16.55 6.13
C ASP A 138 40.77 -16.82 5.66
N LEU A 139 40.54 -18.05 5.18
CA LEU A 139 39.26 -18.48 4.65
C LEU A 139 38.18 -18.62 5.74
N THR A 140 38.57 -18.76 7.01
CA THR A 140 37.61 -18.97 8.11
C THR A 140 37.06 -17.65 8.66
N ALA A 141 37.89 -16.60 8.65
CA ALA A 141 37.53 -15.29 9.21
C ALA A 141 37.15 -14.24 8.14
N ASN A 142 37.14 -14.63 6.86
CA ASN A 142 36.95 -13.75 5.69
C ASN A 142 37.87 -12.51 5.75
N GLN A 143 39.16 -12.76 5.97
CA GLN A 143 40.17 -11.73 6.24
C GLN A 143 41.46 -12.00 5.46
N ILE A 144 42.26 -10.96 5.27
CA ILE A 144 43.63 -11.05 4.79
C ILE A 144 44.58 -10.66 5.91
N ASN A 145 45.46 -11.58 6.26
CA ASN A 145 46.54 -11.38 7.21
C ASN A 145 47.75 -10.81 6.45
N CYS A 146 48.17 -9.61 6.83
CA CYS A 146 49.35 -8.95 6.30
C CYS A 146 50.47 -8.98 7.34
N THR A 147 51.60 -9.58 7.02
CA THR A 147 52.72 -9.73 7.95
C THR A 147 53.94 -8.98 7.45
N LEU A 148 54.60 -8.22 8.34
CA LEU A 148 55.87 -7.56 8.08
C LEU A 148 56.82 -7.80 9.26
N PHE A 149 57.83 -8.65 9.08
CA PHE A 149 58.82 -9.01 10.11
C PHE A 149 58.20 -9.34 11.49
N GLY A 150 57.10 -10.10 11.50
CA GLY A 150 56.38 -10.52 12.70
C GLY A 150 55.27 -9.58 13.18
N ASN A 151 55.19 -8.35 12.65
CA ASN A 151 54.04 -7.47 12.90
C ASN A 151 52.88 -7.86 11.99
N LYS A 152 51.66 -7.93 12.55
CA LYS A 152 50.46 -8.37 11.84
C LYS A 152 49.45 -7.23 11.71
N LYS A 153 48.92 -7.05 10.50
CA LYS A 153 47.74 -6.22 10.21
C LYS A 153 46.67 -7.09 9.56
N ILE A 154 45.40 -6.79 9.84
CA ILE A 154 44.27 -7.51 9.28
C ILE A 154 43.50 -6.57 8.37
N LEU A 155 43.19 -7.05 7.16
CA LEU A 155 42.27 -6.40 6.22
C LEU A 155 41.00 -7.25 6.11
N THR A 156 39.83 -6.60 6.13
CA THR A 156 38.54 -7.28 6.03
C THR A 156 38.16 -7.50 4.58
N ILE A 157 37.69 -8.70 4.21
CA ILE A 157 37.16 -8.95 2.87
C ILE A 157 35.71 -8.47 2.81
N ILE A 158 35.38 -7.64 1.84
CA ILE A 158 34.00 -7.26 1.53
C ILE A 158 33.47 -8.12 0.39
N PRO A 159 32.28 -8.72 0.53
CA PRO A 159 31.69 -9.55 -0.53
C PRO A 159 31.53 -8.76 -1.82
N LYS A 160 31.61 -9.45 -2.95
CA LYS A 160 31.25 -8.87 -4.25
C LYS A 160 29.78 -8.45 -4.20
N VAL A 161 29.50 -7.18 -4.52
CA VAL A 161 28.12 -6.71 -4.71
C VAL A 161 27.54 -7.49 -5.89
N LYS A 162 26.49 -8.28 -5.63
CA LYS A 162 25.81 -9.06 -6.67
C LYS A 162 25.08 -8.11 -7.61
N HIS A 163 25.07 -8.45 -8.90
CA HIS A 163 24.26 -7.75 -9.88
C HIS A 163 22.78 -8.04 -9.60
N GLU A 164 21.94 -7.02 -9.53
CA GLU A 164 20.50 -7.19 -9.37
C GLU A 164 19.79 -7.02 -10.71
N ASP A 165 19.19 -8.10 -11.18
CA ASP A 165 18.41 -8.14 -12.41
C ASP A 165 16.91 -8.22 -12.08
N ASN A 166 16.16 -7.20 -12.46
CA ASN A 166 14.71 -7.20 -12.34
C ASN A 166 14.09 -7.67 -13.67
N LEU A 167 13.52 -8.87 -13.66
CA LEU A 167 12.88 -9.51 -14.82
C LEU A 167 11.52 -8.88 -15.17
N GLY A 168 11.06 -7.92 -14.36
CA GLY A 168 9.84 -7.16 -14.59
C GLY A 168 8.65 -7.65 -13.77
N THR A 169 7.49 -7.11 -14.11
CA THR A 169 6.20 -7.44 -13.48
C THR A 169 5.26 -8.03 -14.53
N VAL A 170 4.69 -9.19 -14.22
CA VAL A 170 3.73 -9.89 -15.07
C VAL A 170 2.41 -10.01 -14.32
N GLU A 171 1.31 -9.63 -14.98
CA GLU A 171 -0.04 -9.86 -14.47
C GLU A 171 -0.67 -11.04 -15.20
N SER A 172 -1.31 -11.95 -14.47
CA SER A 172 -1.88 -13.18 -15.05
C SER A 172 -3.15 -13.62 -14.31
N TRP A 173 -4.07 -14.24 -15.05
CA TRP A 173 -5.35 -14.72 -14.51
C TRP A 173 -5.35 -16.22 -14.26
N ILE A 174 -5.69 -16.60 -13.02
CA ILE A 174 -5.69 -18.00 -12.57
C ILE A 174 -6.65 -18.84 -13.42
N GLY A 175 -6.14 -19.98 -13.92
CA GLY A 175 -6.92 -20.94 -14.70
C GLY A 175 -7.28 -20.50 -16.13
N ILE A 176 -6.83 -19.31 -16.56
CA ILE A 176 -7.09 -18.77 -17.90
C ILE A 176 -5.78 -18.61 -18.67
N ASP A 177 -4.80 -17.95 -18.07
CA ASP A 177 -3.53 -17.64 -18.73
C ASP A 177 -2.50 -18.74 -18.50
N ASN A 178 -1.63 -18.97 -19.49
CA ASN A 178 -0.51 -19.89 -19.39
C ASN A 178 0.77 -19.13 -19.02
N LEU A 179 1.21 -19.28 -17.76
CA LEU A 179 2.40 -18.59 -17.24
C LEU A 179 3.66 -18.93 -18.02
N SER A 180 3.85 -20.19 -18.43
CA SER A 180 5.04 -20.61 -19.18
C SER A 180 5.09 -20.06 -20.61
N GLU A 181 3.97 -19.58 -21.16
CA GLU A 181 3.94 -18.86 -22.44
C GLU A 181 4.17 -17.35 -22.27
N GLN A 182 3.80 -16.80 -21.11
CA GLN A 182 3.94 -15.36 -20.82
C GLN A 182 5.33 -14.99 -20.29
N ILE A 183 6.01 -15.95 -19.65
CA ILE A 183 7.25 -15.73 -18.93
C ILE A 183 8.28 -16.73 -19.46
N THR A 184 9.29 -16.20 -20.15
CA THR A 184 10.41 -16.99 -20.65
C THR A 184 11.10 -17.72 -19.50
N ASP A 185 11.38 -19.01 -19.67
CA ASP A 185 12.10 -19.87 -18.70
C ASP A 185 11.48 -19.90 -17.29
N PHE A 186 10.17 -19.70 -17.17
CA PHE A 186 9.46 -19.65 -15.87
C PHE A 186 9.67 -20.90 -15.00
N ASP A 187 9.61 -22.08 -15.61
CA ASP A 187 9.77 -23.35 -14.89
C ASP A 187 11.20 -23.52 -14.34
N ASP A 188 12.20 -23.03 -15.06
CA ASP A 188 13.59 -23.03 -14.62
C ASP A 188 13.82 -22.00 -13.50
N LEU A 189 13.22 -20.82 -13.60
CA LEU A 189 13.23 -19.82 -12.52
C LEU A 189 12.60 -20.36 -11.24
N LEU A 190 11.47 -21.05 -11.34
CA LEU A 190 10.82 -21.68 -10.18
C LEU A 190 11.68 -22.77 -9.56
N LYS A 191 12.27 -23.64 -10.38
CA LYS A 191 13.10 -24.76 -9.91
C LYS A 191 14.38 -24.29 -9.23
N ASN A 192 14.99 -23.21 -9.73
CA ASN A 192 16.23 -22.65 -9.20
C ASN A 192 15.99 -21.54 -8.17
N SER A 193 14.73 -21.23 -7.85
CA SER A 193 14.39 -20.17 -6.91
C SER A 193 15.00 -20.43 -5.53
N THR A 194 15.58 -19.38 -4.98
CA THR A 194 16.16 -19.37 -3.63
C THR A 194 15.17 -18.87 -2.58
N LYS A 195 14.22 -18.02 -3.01
CA LYS A 195 13.19 -17.46 -2.14
C LYS A 195 11.93 -17.14 -2.93
N ILE A 196 10.78 -17.49 -2.36
CA ILE A 196 9.46 -17.18 -2.91
C ILE A 196 8.67 -16.44 -1.82
N VAL A 197 8.02 -15.34 -2.19
CA VAL A 197 7.25 -14.50 -1.28
C VAL A 197 5.86 -14.25 -1.87
N LEU A 198 4.84 -14.39 -1.04
CA LEU A 198 3.44 -14.04 -1.35
C LEU A 198 3.00 -12.92 -0.40
N ASP A 199 2.59 -11.79 -0.95
CA ASP A 199 2.09 -10.62 -0.20
C ASP A 199 3.01 -10.23 0.99
N GLY A 200 4.32 -10.25 0.74
CA GLY A 200 5.36 -9.94 1.72
C GLY A 200 5.71 -11.07 2.69
N LYS A 201 5.05 -12.23 2.63
CA LYS A 201 5.34 -13.41 3.47
C LYS A 201 6.03 -14.51 2.69
N GLU A 202 7.15 -15.02 3.22
CA GLU A 202 7.90 -16.10 2.60
C GLU A 202 7.09 -17.40 2.53
N GLN A 203 7.15 -18.08 1.39
CA GLN A 203 6.45 -19.32 1.10
C GLN A 203 7.44 -20.44 0.78
N LYS A 204 7.06 -21.67 1.08
CA LYS A 204 7.87 -22.86 0.78
C LYS A 204 7.96 -23.16 -0.72
N SER A 205 6.90 -22.85 -1.45
CA SER A 205 6.76 -23.13 -2.88
C SER A 205 5.76 -22.18 -3.51
N PHE A 206 5.89 -21.98 -4.81
CA PHE A 206 4.92 -21.25 -5.61
C PHE A 206 3.65 -22.08 -5.79
N ASN A 207 2.49 -21.44 -5.73
CA ASN A 207 1.21 -22.06 -6.04
C ASN A 207 0.41 -21.18 -7.00
N LYS A 208 0.20 -21.69 -8.22
CA LYS A 208 -0.52 -21.00 -9.30
C LYS A 208 -2.02 -20.82 -9.05
N GLU A 209 -2.59 -21.47 -8.04
CA GLU A 209 -4.01 -21.41 -7.70
C GLU A 209 -4.32 -20.38 -6.62
N ILE A 210 -3.31 -19.74 -6.03
CA ILE A 210 -3.47 -18.76 -4.97
C ILE A 210 -3.25 -17.35 -5.54
N GLU A 211 -4.28 -16.51 -5.41
CA GLU A 211 -4.21 -15.10 -5.77
C GLU A 211 -3.25 -14.32 -4.87
N GLY A 212 -2.72 -13.22 -5.40
CA GLY A 212 -1.86 -12.29 -4.66
C GLY A 212 -0.60 -11.89 -5.42
N GLN A 213 0.25 -11.15 -4.74
CA GLN A 213 1.51 -10.64 -5.28
C GLN A 213 2.64 -11.60 -4.93
N TRP A 214 3.06 -12.36 -5.94
CA TRP A 214 4.18 -13.27 -5.88
C TRP A 214 5.48 -12.56 -6.26
N LYS A 215 6.54 -12.83 -5.49
CA LYS A 215 7.91 -12.45 -5.80
C LYS A 215 8.79 -13.69 -5.77
N ILE A 216 9.40 -14.02 -6.90
CA ILE A 216 10.32 -15.15 -7.06
C ILE A 216 11.73 -14.57 -7.18
N VAL A 217 12.63 -15.07 -6.34
CA VAL A 217 14.02 -14.61 -6.28
C VAL A 217 14.95 -15.80 -6.51
N THR A 218 15.84 -15.65 -7.49
CA THR A 218 16.91 -16.60 -7.80
C THR A 218 18.24 -15.93 -7.51
N GLU A 219 18.98 -16.46 -6.54
CA GLU A 219 20.27 -15.92 -6.12
C GLU A 219 21.39 -16.90 -6.47
N THR A 220 22.33 -16.44 -7.29
CA THR A 220 23.58 -17.14 -7.63
C THR A 220 24.77 -16.48 -6.93
N GLU A 221 25.99 -16.94 -7.21
CA GLU A 221 27.22 -16.32 -6.67
C GLU A 221 27.37 -14.86 -7.12
N ASN A 222 26.91 -14.51 -8.31
CA ASN A 222 27.17 -13.21 -8.93
C ASN A 222 25.92 -12.36 -9.19
N VAL A 223 24.73 -12.96 -9.27
CA VAL A 223 23.50 -12.32 -9.74
C VAL A 223 22.32 -12.66 -8.83
N ILE A 224 21.47 -11.68 -8.55
CA ILE A 224 20.15 -11.83 -7.94
C ILE A 224 19.11 -11.45 -8.99
N GLU A 225 18.36 -12.44 -9.47
CA GLU A 225 17.23 -12.22 -10.39
C GLU A 225 15.93 -12.16 -9.59
N THR A 226 15.09 -11.16 -9.89
CA THR A 226 13.79 -10.99 -9.27
C THR A 226 12.69 -10.92 -10.32
N LEU A 227 11.68 -11.78 -10.18
CA LEU A 227 10.44 -11.74 -10.95
C LEU A 227 9.26 -11.36 -10.04
N HIS A 228 8.48 -10.38 -10.47
CA HIS A 228 7.21 -10.01 -9.83
C HIS A 228 6.03 -10.58 -10.64
N LEU A 229 5.17 -11.35 -10.00
CA LEU A 229 4.00 -11.97 -10.61
C LEU A 229 2.75 -11.61 -9.81
N ILE A 230 1.76 -11.03 -10.47
CA ILE A 230 0.46 -10.70 -9.86
C ILE A 230 -0.56 -11.69 -10.39
N LEU A 231 -0.98 -12.62 -9.52
CA LEU A 231 -2.04 -13.58 -9.84
C LEU A 231 -3.39 -13.05 -9.37
N LYS A 232 -4.34 -12.96 -10.30
CA LYS A 232 -5.72 -12.53 -10.03
C LYS A 232 -6.67 -13.70 -10.28
N ASP A 233 -7.58 -13.97 -9.35
CA ASP A 233 -8.71 -14.87 -9.62
C ASP A 233 -9.81 -14.12 -10.39
N THR A 234 -10.58 -14.87 -11.16
CA THR A 234 -11.69 -14.36 -11.94
C THR A 234 -12.92 -14.17 -11.06
N ASN A 235 -13.63 -13.06 -11.25
CA ASN A 235 -14.87 -12.80 -10.52
C ASN A 235 -16.07 -13.41 -11.25
N GLN A 236 -17.19 -13.59 -10.54
CA GLN A 236 -18.47 -13.76 -11.21
C GLN A 236 -18.81 -12.45 -11.96
N PRO A 237 -19.31 -12.50 -13.21
CA PRO A 237 -19.71 -11.29 -13.91
C PRO A 237 -20.84 -10.58 -13.15
N LYS A 238 -20.93 -9.26 -13.27
CA LYS A 238 -21.83 -8.42 -12.46
C LYS A 238 -22.78 -7.62 -13.34
N ILE A 239 -24.00 -7.42 -12.83
CA ILE A 239 -25.01 -6.55 -13.40
C ILE A 239 -25.36 -5.49 -12.35
N VAL A 240 -25.32 -4.21 -12.73
CA VAL A 240 -25.72 -3.10 -11.86
C VAL A 240 -26.85 -2.33 -12.53
N GLN A 241 -27.98 -2.18 -11.85
CA GLN A 241 -29.12 -1.40 -12.34
C GLN A 241 -28.86 0.10 -12.15
N LYS A 242 -28.92 0.87 -13.24
CA LYS A 242 -28.71 2.33 -13.25
C LYS A 242 -29.96 3.10 -12.81
N GLN A 243 -31.14 2.57 -13.12
CA GLN A 243 -32.43 3.22 -12.87
C GLN A 243 -33.51 2.20 -12.53
N SER A 244 -34.39 2.55 -11.60
CA SER A 244 -35.49 1.70 -11.13
C SER A 244 -36.88 2.25 -11.48
N ILE A 245 -36.96 3.47 -12.03
CA ILE A 245 -38.21 4.12 -12.43
C ILE A 245 -38.14 4.43 -13.93
N LEU A 246 -39.11 3.94 -14.68
CA LEU A 246 -39.22 4.09 -16.13
C LEU A 246 -40.55 4.73 -16.51
N LYS A 247 -40.65 5.22 -17.75
CA LYS A 247 -41.89 5.74 -18.31
C LYS A 247 -42.52 4.73 -19.26
N ARG A 248 -43.85 4.67 -19.20
CA ARG A 248 -44.65 3.79 -20.05
C ARG A 248 -44.45 4.15 -21.52
N GLY A 249 -44.27 3.13 -22.36
CA GLY A 249 -44.23 3.28 -23.80
C GLY A 249 -42.95 3.91 -24.36
N MET A 250 -41.93 4.17 -23.54
CA MET A 250 -40.60 4.58 -24.00
C MET A 250 -39.70 3.38 -24.29
N ASP A 251 -38.86 3.54 -25.33
CA ASP A 251 -37.85 2.56 -25.72
C ASP A 251 -36.55 2.81 -24.94
N TYR A 252 -36.07 1.78 -24.24
CA TYR A 252 -34.83 1.83 -23.47
C TYR A 252 -33.79 0.90 -24.06
N ASN A 253 -32.58 1.40 -24.30
CA ASN A 253 -31.42 0.54 -24.53
C ASN A 253 -31.03 -0.12 -23.18
N LEU A 254 -30.65 -1.39 -23.22
CA LEU A 254 -30.11 -2.09 -22.05
C LEU A 254 -28.94 -1.36 -21.40
N ASP A 255 -28.08 -0.70 -22.18
CA ASP A 255 -26.94 0.08 -21.66
C ASP A 255 -27.40 1.30 -20.87
N ASN A 256 -28.62 1.79 -21.09
CA ASN A 256 -29.22 2.87 -20.31
C ASN A 256 -29.76 2.36 -18.97
N LEU A 257 -30.12 1.08 -18.90
CA LEU A 257 -30.74 0.46 -17.72
C LEU A 257 -29.70 -0.20 -16.82
N PHE A 258 -28.60 -0.68 -17.38
CA PHE A 258 -27.61 -1.50 -16.69
C PHE A 258 -26.17 -1.12 -17.02
N THR A 259 -25.26 -1.44 -16.09
CA THR A 259 -23.83 -1.62 -16.37
C THR A 259 -23.52 -3.10 -16.24
N PHE A 260 -22.83 -3.67 -17.21
CA PHE A 260 -22.36 -5.05 -17.15
C PHE A 260 -20.85 -5.10 -17.03
N THR A 261 -20.35 -5.89 -16.09
CA THR A 261 -18.92 -6.08 -15.88
C THR A 261 -18.59 -7.57 -16.04
N ASN A 262 -17.60 -7.88 -16.86
CA ASN A 262 -17.17 -9.25 -17.09
C ASN A 262 -16.36 -9.83 -15.91
N SER A 263 -15.95 -11.09 -16.01
CA SER A 263 -15.24 -11.79 -14.93
C SER A 263 -13.85 -11.19 -14.63
N PHE A 264 -13.35 -10.31 -15.49
CA PHE A 264 -12.05 -9.64 -15.40
C PHE A 264 -12.16 -8.18 -14.94
N GLY A 265 -13.37 -7.68 -14.65
CA GLY A 265 -13.58 -6.29 -14.22
C GLY A 265 -13.72 -5.28 -15.35
N LYS A 266 -13.87 -5.71 -16.61
CA LYS A 266 -14.07 -4.81 -17.76
C LYS A 266 -15.55 -4.65 -18.11
N GLU A 267 -15.93 -3.46 -18.53
CA GLU A 267 -17.30 -3.14 -18.93
C GLU A 267 -17.62 -3.68 -20.33
N ASP A 268 -18.78 -4.33 -20.48
CA ASP A 268 -19.40 -4.79 -21.74
C ASP A 268 -18.55 -5.67 -22.70
N GLU A 269 -17.38 -6.13 -22.27
CA GLU A 269 -16.49 -6.97 -23.07
C GLU A 269 -16.73 -8.47 -22.88
N GLY A 270 -17.08 -9.18 -23.97
CA GLY A 270 -17.03 -10.65 -24.01
C GLY A 270 -18.16 -11.37 -23.27
N LEU A 271 -19.28 -10.69 -23.03
CA LEU A 271 -20.47 -11.26 -22.36
C LEU A 271 -21.49 -11.82 -23.38
N ILE A 272 -22.32 -12.76 -22.91
CA ILE A 272 -23.52 -13.27 -23.59
C ILE A 272 -24.71 -12.99 -22.68
N PHE A 273 -25.79 -12.46 -23.25
CA PHE A 273 -26.98 -12.02 -22.50
C PHE A 273 -28.21 -12.84 -22.88
N GLU A 274 -28.95 -13.26 -21.86
CA GLU A 274 -30.28 -13.86 -21.96
C GLU A 274 -31.23 -13.03 -21.08
N ILE A 275 -32.35 -12.58 -21.64
CA ILE A 275 -33.36 -11.82 -20.91
C ILE A 275 -34.67 -12.59 -20.96
N ASP A 276 -35.28 -12.76 -19.79
CA ASP A 276 -36.59 -13.36 -19.61
C ASP A 276 -37.55 -12.31 -19.03
N THR A 277 -38.65 -12.04 -19.74
CA THR A 277 -39.70 -11.12 -19.31
C THR A 277 -40.74 -11.78 -18.39
N LYS A 278 -40.47 -13.00 -17.91
CA LYS A 278 -41.36 -13.80 -17.04
C LYS A 278 -42.76 -14.00 -17.63
N ASN A 279 -42.86 -14.12 -18.95
CA ASN A 279 -44.12 -14.20 -19.71
C ASN A 279 -45.05 -12.98 -19.53
N ASN A 280 -44.53 -11.82 -19.11
CA ASN A 280 -45.32 -10.61 -19.05
C ASN A 280 -45.54 -10.05 -20.47
N SER A 281 -46.76 -10.22 -20.99
CA SER A 281 -47.16 -9.79 -22.33
C SER A 281 -47.13 -8.27 -22.55
N THR A 282 -46.94 -7.49 -21.48
CA THR A 282 -46.85 -6.02 -21.54
C THR A 282 -45.41 -5.51 -21.60
N ILE A 283 -44.41 -6.39 -21.55
CA ILE A 283 -42.99 -6.05 -21.73
C ILE A 283 -42.58 -6.53 -23.12
N ASN A 284 -42.13 -5.62 -23.97
CA ASN A 284 -41.64 -5.94 -25.31
C ASN A 284 -40.12 -5.80 -25.35
N PHE A 285 -39.42 -6.91 -25.59
CA PHE A 285 -37.97 -6.93 -25.73
C PHE A 285 -37.57 -7.29 -27.16
N ASN A 286 -36.91 -6.36 -27.85
CA ASN A 286 -36.34 -6.59 -29.18
C ASN A 286 -34.88 -7.03 -29.06
N LYS A 287 -34.65 -8.35 -29.09
CA LYS A 287 -33.32 -8.97 -28.98
C LYS A 287 -32.32 -8.50 -30.05
N GLY A 288 -32.79 -8.23 -31.28
CA GLY A 288 -31.92 -7.81 -32.38
C GLY A 288 -31.41 -6.37 -32.26
N LYS A 289 -32.13 -5.51 -31.53
CA LYS A 289 -31.77 -4.11 -31.31
C LYS A 289 -31.30 -3.80 -29.88
N GLY A 290 -31.46 -4.74 -28.94
CA GLY A 290 -31.14 -4.50 -27.53
C GLY A 290 -32.06 -3.49 -26.85
N ILE A 291 -33.30 -3.35 -27.35
CA ILE A 291 -34.26 -2.34 -26.87
C ILE A 291 -35.39 -3.04 -26.11
N ILE A 292 -35.76 -2.50 -24.95
CA ILE A 292 -36.88 -2.95 -24.13
C ILE A 292 -37.89 -1.82 -23.89
N ASN A 293 -39.17 -2.17 -23.93
CA ASN A 293 -40.30 -1.25 -23.73
C ASN A 293 -41.28 -1.85 -22.72
N PHE A 294 -41.87 -0.99 -21.88
CA PHE A 294 -42.82 -1.39 -20.85
C PHE A 294 -44.18 -0.72 -21.09
N GLY A 295 -45.21 -1.55 -21.33
CA GLY A 295 -46.55 -1.11 -21.71
C GLY A 295 -47.53 -0.94 -20.56
N ARG A 296 -47.26 -1.49 -19.37
CA ARG A 296 -48.14 -1.42 -18.20
C ARG A 296 -47.54 -0.54 -17.10
N VAL A 297 -48.31 0.44 -16.66
CA VAL A 297 -48.03 1.25 -15.46
C VAL A 297 -48.18 0.33 -14.26
N ASN A 298 -47.08 -0.01 -13.59
CA ASN A 298 -46.94 -0.83 -12.37
C ASN A 298 -45.48 -1.26 -12.21
N GLU A 299 -45.19 -2.05 -11.18
CA GLU A 299 -43.93 -2.79 -11.06
C GLU A 299 -43.86 -3.91 -12.11
N ASN A 300 -42.76 -3.92 -12.86
CA ASN A 300 -42.46 -4.90 -13.90
C ASN A 300 -41.09 -5.50 -13.64
N THR A 301 -41.00 -6.82 -13.54
CA THR A 301 -39.74 -7.54 -13.29
C THR A 301 -39.26 -8.25 -14.54
N ILE A 302 -37.96 -8.16 -14.81
CA ILE A 302 -37.26 -8.94 -15.83
C ILE A 302 -36.12 -9.73 -15.17
N SER A 303 -35.82 -10.91 -15.68
CA SER A 303 -34.61 -11.65 -15.31
C SER A 303 -33.55 -11.45 -16.37
N ILE A 304 -32.32 -11.16 -15.95
CA ILE A 304 -31.18 -11.09 -16.85
C ILE A 304 -30.16 -12.12 -16.40
N LYS A 305 -29.74 -12.95 -17.34
CA LYS A 305 -28.66 -13.91 -17.19
C LYS A 305 -27.51 -13.52 -18.11
N ILE A 306 -26.34 -13.31 -17.53
CA ILE A 306 -25.11 -13.01 -18.25
C ILE A 306 -24.10 -14.14 -18.08
N SER A 307 -23.39 -14.47 -19.16
CA SER A 307 -22.31 -15.46 -19.16
C SER A 307 -21.05 -14.88 -19.80
N ASP A 308 -19.92 -15.00 -19.11
CA ASP A 308 -18.62 -14.59 -19.63
C ASP A 308 -18.08 -15.66 -20.60
N LYS A 309 -17.72 -15.24 -21.83
CA LYS A 309 -17.32 -16.17 -22.90
C LYS A 309 -16.06 -16.95 -22.58
N LYS A 310 -15.11 -16.38 -21.84
CA LYS A 310 -13.81 -16.99 -21.55
C LYS A 310 -13.90 -17.88 -20.32
N THR A 311 -14.44 -17.36 -19.22
CA THR A 311 -14.48 -18.06 -17.92
C THR A 311 -15.68 -18.99 -17.77
N LYS A 312 -16.71 -18.84 -18.62
CA LYS A 312 -18.00 -19.53 -18.53
C LYS A 312 -18.78 -19.29 -17.24
N LYS A 313 -18.31 -18.42 -16.34
CA LYS A 313 -19.04 -18.01 -15.13
C LYS A 313 -20.33 -17.29 -15.54
N ILE A 314 -21.40 -17.54 -14.78
CA ILE A 314 -22.76 -17.06 -15.06
C ILE A 314 -23.23 -16.22 -13.86
N HIS A 315 -23.94 -15.13 -14.12
CA HIS A 315 -24.70 -14.39 -13.12
C HIS A 315 -26.12 -14.19 -13.62
N GLU A 316 -27.09 -14.49 -12.76
CA GLU A 316 -28.52 -14.36 -13.06
C GLU A 316 -29.18 -13.61 -11.91
N ALA A 317 -29.94 -12.57 -12.24
CA ALA A 317 -30.62 -11.72 -11.28
C ALA A 317 -31.93 -11.16 -11.84
N ASP A 318 -32.87 -10.90 -10.94
CA ASP A 318 -34.16 -10.27 -11.23
C ASP A 318 -34.08 -8.77 -10.95
N PHE A 319 -34.58 -7.97 -11.89
CA PHE A 319 -34.60 -6.51 -11.81
C PHE A 319 -36.02 -6.00 -11.97
N THR A 320 -36.48 -5.27 -10.95
CA THR A 320 -37.81 -4.67 -10.93
C THR A 320 -37.74 -3.20 -11.28
N PHE A 321 -38.63 -2.79 -12.18
CA PHE A 321 -38.81 -1.40 -12.61
C PHE A 321 -40.22 -0.94 -12.28
N LYS A 322 -40.34 0.23 -11.65
CA LYS A 322 -41.61 0.92 -11.50
C LYS A 322 -41.86 1.76 -12.76
N VAL A 323 -42.89 1.39 -13.52
CA VAL A 323 -43.27 2.08 -14.76
C VAL A 323 -44.37 3.09 -14.44
N GLU A 324 -44.11 4.37 -14.69
CA GLU A 324 -45.04 5.47 -14.47
C GLU A 324 -45.57 6.02 -15.81
N GLU A 325 -46.76 6.63 -15.80
CA GLU A 325 -47.20 7.42 -16.96
C GLU A 325 -46.41 8.73 -17.08
N ASP A 326 -46.43 9.29 -18.28
CA ASP A 326 -45.97 10.65 -18.49
C ASP A 326 -47.08 11.60 -18.04
N SER A 327 -46.86 12.33 -16.95
CA SER A 327 -47.77 13.39 -16.51
C SER A 327 -47.46 14.62 -17.37
N PHE A 328 -48.29 14.88 -18.39
CA PHE A 328 -48.36 16.20 -19.01
C PHE A 328 -49.05 17.18 -18.04
N ASP A 329 -48.37 17.52 -16.95
CA ASP A 329 -48.80 18.63 -16.11
C ASP A 329 -48.16 19.91 -16.66
N ILE A 330 -49.02 20.82 -17.14
CA ILE A 330 -48.66 22.21 -17.36
C ILE A 330 -48.26 22.75 -15.98
N PRO A 331 -47.02 23.22 -15.77
CA PRO A 331 -46.57 23.63 -14.44
C PRO A 331 -47.39 24.82 -13.97
N LYS A 332 -48.32 24.60 -13.05
CA LYS A 332 -48.85 25.66 -12.20
C LYS A 332 -47.77 25.99 -11.18
N SER A 333 -47.45 27.28 -11.08
CA SER A 333 -46.56 27.88 -10.08
C SER A 333 -46.67 27.15 -8.73
N MET A 334 -45.61 26.42 -8.36
CA MET A 334 -45.54 25.56 -7.17
C MET A 334 -45.20 26.34 -5.88
N ALA A 335 -45.13 27.67 -5.92
CA ALA A 335 -44.52 28.45 -4.85
C ALA A 335 -45.35 28.57 -3.55
N GLU A 336 -46.61 28.14 -3.50
CA GLU A 336 -47.49 28.46 -2.35
C GLU A 336 -48.34 27.30 -1.79
N ALA A 337 -48.34 26.10 -2.38
CA ALA A 337 -49.25 25.02 -1.96
C ALA A 337 -48.72 24.24 -0.73
N ASP A 338 -49.57 24.06 0.29
CA ASP A 338 -49.32 23.16 1.43
C ASP A 338 -49.29 21.69 1.00
N LEU A 339 -48.35 20.92 1.55
CA LEU A 339 -48.18 19.50 1.25
C LEU A 339 -49.30 18.64 1.86
N VAL A 340 -49.57 18.85 3.14
CA VAL A 340 -50.63 18.20 3.89
C VAL A 340 -51.80 19.18 4.01
N THR A 341 -52.90 18.85 3.36
CA THR A 341 -54.13 19.66 3.32
C THR A 341 -55.34 18.79 3.64
N MET A 342 -56.38 19.39 4.21
CA MET A 342 -57.63 18.67 4.45
C MET A 342 -58.32 18.34 3.12
N PRO A 343 -58.82 17.10 2.93
CA PRO A 343 -59.53 16.74 1.70
C PRO A 343 -61.00 17.19 1.70
N ILE A 344 -61.53 17.68 2.83
CA ILE A 344 -62.95 18.01 3.03
C ILE A 344 -63.13 19.49 3.37
N SER A 345 -64.30 20.03 3.07
CA SER A 345 -64.64 21.45 3.21
C SER A 345 -65.10 21.86 4.63
N LYS A 346 -64.45 21.32 5.67
CA LYS A 346 -64.75 21.61 7.08
C LYS A 346 -63.56 22.22 7.81
N GLU A 347 -63.81 23.19 8.67
CA GLU A 347 -62.81 23.65 9.63
C GLU A 347 -62.56 22.55 10.66
N VAL A 348 -61.30 22.17 10.82
CA VAL A 348 -60.91 21.05 11.65
C VAL A 348 -60.13 21.52 12.86
N ASN A 349 -60.61 21.17 14.04
CA ASN A 349 -59.92 21.38 15.31
C ASN A 349 -59.30 20.06 15.78
N PHE A 350 -58.20 19.64 15.14
CA PHE A 350 -57.41 18.51 15.64
C PHE A 350 -56.80 18.85 17.01
N ARG A 351 -56.40 17.82 17.76
CA ARG A 351 -55.57 18.04 18.95
C ARG A 351 -54.34 18.90 18.61
N VAL A 352 -53.94 19.73 19.56
CA VAL A 352 -52.87 20.74 19.40
C VAL A 352 -51.56 20.13 18.92
N ASP A 353 -51.25 18.90 19.32
CA ASP A 353 -50.06 18.15 18.91
C ASP A 353 -50.10 17.77 17.41
N ILE A 354 -51.22 17.22 16.92
CA ILE A 354 -51.40 16.87 15.49
C ILE A 354 -51.39 18.14 14.63
N ALA A 355 -52.11 19.19 15.06
CA ALA A 355 -52.17 20.47 14.35
C ALA A 355 -50.78 21.13 14.26
N SER A 356 -50.02 21.11 15.36
CA SER A 356 -48.65 21.65 15.38
C SER A 356 -47.72 20.87 14.46
N PHE A 357 -47.83 19.54 14.45
CA PHE A 357 -46.98 18.67 13.64
C PHE A 357 -47.26 18.80 12.13
N ILE A 358 -48.53 18.93 11.73
CA ILE A 358 -48.90 19.21 10.33
C ILE A 358 -48.32 20.56 9.87
N ARG A 359 -48.40 21.59 10.71
CA ARG A 359 -47.84 22.92 10.42
C ARG A 359 -46.32 22.85 10.25
N GLU A 360 -45.61 22.11 11.08
CA GLU A 360 -44.16 21.93 10.96
C GLU A 360 -43.77 21.23 9.65
N ILE A 361 -44.49 20.16 9.26
CA ILE A 361 -44.27 19.46 7.98
C ILE A 361 -44.48 20.41 6.79
N ASN A 362 -45.56 21.18 6.79
CA ASN A 362 -45.85 22.14 5.73
C ASN A 362 -44.84 23.30 5.67
N GLN A 363 -44.35 23.77 6.83
CA GLN A 363 -43.29 24.79 6.87
C GLN A 363 -41.98 24.28 6.25
N ILE A 364 -41.54 23.08 6.61
CA ILE A 364 -40.34 22.46 6.03
C ILE A 364 -40.51 22.30 4.51
N PHE A 365 -41.70 21.93 4.05
CA PHE A 365 -41.98 21.78 2.63
C PHE A 365 -41.88 23.08 1.82
N LYS A 366 -42.18 24.23 2.45
CA LYS A 366 -42.13 25.56 1.82
C LYS A 366 -40.73 26.18 1.75
N ILE A 367 -39.73 25.66 2.47
CA ILE A 367 -38.37 26.19 2.40
C ILE A 367 -37.70 25.72 1.10
N GLU A 368 -37.31 26.65 0.23
CA GLU A 368 -36.71 26.35 -1.09
C GLU A 368 -35.39 25.57 -0.98
N ASP A 369 -34.56 25.87 0.03
CA ASP A 369 -33.24 25.24 0.26
C ASP A 369 -33.30 23.77 0.70
N TYR A 370 -34.47 23.27 1.09
CA TYR A 370 -34.66 21.87 1.48
C TYR A 370 -35.24 21.06 0.32
N SER A 371 -34.44 20.20 -0.32
CA SER A 371 -34.91 19.30 -1.39
C SER A 371 -35.55 18.01 -0.87
N PHE A 372 -35.59 17.83 0.44
CA PHE A 372 -35.61 16.53 1.09
C PHE A 372 -36.46 16.54 2.37
N VAL A 373 -37.24 15.49 2.61
CA VAL A 373 -38.10 15.34 3.80
C VAL A 373 -37.77 14.06 4.58
N PRO A 374 -37.60 14.12 5.91
CA PRO A 374 -37.41 12.92 6.73
C PRO A 374 -38.66 12.03 6.74
N VAL A 375 -38.52 10.76 6.33
CA VAL A 375 -39.64 9.78 6.33
C VAL A 375 -40.13 9.47 7.74
N VAL A 376 -39.26 9.60 8.75
CA VAL A 376 -39.57 9.43 10.18
C VAL A 376 -40.72 10.35 10.61
N SER A 377 -40.72 11.61 10.17
CA SER A 377 -41.76 12.57 10.54
C SER A 377 -43.14 12.16 10.00
N TYR A 378 -43.21 11.65 8.78
CA TYR A 378 -44.47 11.11 8.24
C TYR A 378 -44.95 9.90 9.03
N ARG A 379 -44.04 8.97 9.33
CA ARG A 379 -44.38 7.77 10.08
C ARG A 379 -45.00 8.12 11.43
N THR A 380 -44.39 9.04 12.18
CA THR A 380 -44.91 9.48 13.47
C THR A 380 -46.31 10.09 13.33
N LEU A 381 -46.55 10.95 12.33
CA LEU A 381 -47.88 11.51 12.09
C LEU A 381 -48.91 10.40 11.82
N ILE A 382 -48.57 9.46 10.93
CA ILE A 382 -49.45 8.35 10.57
C ILE A 382 -49.74 7.45 11.78
N GLU A 383 -48.73 7.11 12.59
CA GLU A 383 -48.90 6.30 13.80
C GLU A 383 -49.85 6.98 14.79
N ILE A 384 -49.69 8.28 15.03
CA ILE A 384 -50.57 9.05 15.91
C ILE A 384 -52.00 9.05 15.36
N VAL A 385 -52.18 9.41 14.09
CA VAL A 385 -53.50 9.52 13.46
C VAL A 385 -54.23 8.18 13.41
N VAL A 386 -53.54 7.09 13.05
CA VAL A 386 -54.12 5.73 13.00
C VAL A 386 -54.54 5.28 14.40
N ASN A 387 -53.69 5.49 15.41
CA ASN A 387 -54.02 5.10 16.78
C ASN A 387 -55.21 5.90 17.32
N ASP A 388 -55.27 7.21 17.05
CA ASP A 388 -56.38 8.05 17.47
C ASP A 388 -57.71 7.63 16.82
N ILE A 389 -57.71 7.26 15.52
CA ILE A 389 -58.91 6.73 14.86
C ILE A 389 -59.38 5.44 15.54
N LEU A 390 -58.46 4.51 15.82
CA LEU A 390 -58.80 3.25 16.48
C LEU A 390 -59.33 3.47 17.90
N ASP A 391 -58.73 4.40 18.65
CA ASP A 391 -59.19 4.80 19.99
C ASP A 391 -60.56 5.48 19.94
N ASN A 392 -60.88 6.20 18.85
CA ASN A 392 -62.20 6.76 18.63
C ASN A 392 -63.26 5.72 18.33
N GLN A 393 -62.87 4.60 17.73
CA GLN A 393 -63.77 3.50 17.38
C GLN A 393 -63.79 2.36 18.42
N ASN A 394 -63.08 2.51 19.54
CA ASN A 394 -62.88 1.46 20.55
C ASN A 394 -62.37 0.14 19.95
N ILE A 395 -61.44 0.22 18.98
CA ILE A 395 -60.83 -0.95 18.33
C ILE A 395 -59.46 -1.22 18.94
N ASP A 396 -59.22 -2.46 19.39
CA ASP A 396 -57.95 -2.86 19.98
C ASP A 396 -56.76 -2.66 19.04
N LYS A 397 -55.68 -2.08 19.57
CA LYS A 397 -54.43 -1.79 18.86
C LYS A 397 -53.43 -2.93 18.99
N THR A 398 -52.54 -3.05 18.01
CA THR A 398 -51.39 -3.96 18.04
C THR A 398 -50.08 -3.19 17.91
N GLU A 399 -48.94 -3.83 18.16
CA GLU A 399 -47.62 -3.22 17.95
C GLU A 399 -47.28 -3.00 16.46
N SER A 400 -48.03 -3.62 15.53
CA SER A 400 -47.77 -3.51 14.10
C SER A 400 -48.57 -2.37 13.47
N LEU A 401 -47.85 -1.36 12.97
CA LEU A 401 -48.45 -0.26 12.20
C LEU A 401 -49.27 -0.78 11.00
N LEU A 402 -48.78 -1.81 10.29
CA LEU A 402 -49.50 -2.39 9.15
C LEU A 402 -50.86 -2.96 9.57
N LYS A 403 -50.90 -3.71 10.67
CA LYS A 403 -52.14 -4.30 11.18
C LYS A 403 -53.13 -3.21 11.63
N ASN A 404 -52.64 -2.18 12.33
CA ASN A 404 -53.48 -1.08 12.78
C ASN A 404 -54.01 -0.24 11.61
N TYR A 405 -53.16 0.07 10.63
CA TYR A 405 -53.54 0.77 9.40
C TYR A 405 -54.61 0.00 8.61
N ASN A 406 -54.44 -1.33 8.45
CA ASN A 406 -55.43 -2.16 7.77
C ASN A 406 -56.81 -2.11 8.46
N LYS A 407 -56.84 -2.15 9.80
CA LYS A 407 -58.09 -2.00 10.57
C LYS A 407 -58.78 -0.67 10.28
N VAL A 408 -58.03 0.44 10.21
CA VAL A 408 -58.58 1.78 9.88
C VAL A 408 -59.18 1.80 8.47
N ILE A 409 -58.49 1.22 7.48
CA ILE A 409 -58.99 1.18 6.10
C ILE A 409 -60.25 0.30 5.98
N GLU A 410 -60.30 -0.83 6.69
CA GLU A 410 -61.46 -1.72 6.72
C GLU A 410 -62.73 -1.04 7.25
N VAL A 411 -62.61 -0.25 8.32
CA VAL A 411 -63.75 0.50 8.87
C VAL A 411 -64.04 1.82 8.13
N GLY A 412 -63.11 2.29 7.30
CA GLY A 412 -63.20 3.58 6.61
C GLY A 412 -64.46 3.76 5.76
N ASN A 413 -64.90 2.72 5.05
CA ASN A 413 -66.13 2.77 4.25
C ASN A 413 -67.37 3.02 5.12
N THR A 414 -67.46 2.33 6.25
CA THR A 414 -68.55 2.48 7.21
C THR A 414 -68.53 3.87 7.83
N LEU A 415 -67.36 4.35 8.26
CA LEU A 415 -67.19 5.70 8.82
C LEU A 415 -67.64 6.80 7.85
N ILE A 416 -67.21 6.72 6.58
CA ILE A 416 -67.59 7.73 5.58
C ILE A 416 -69.11 7.72 5.35
N LYS A 417 -69.71 6.53 5.23
CA LYS A 417 -71.14 6.37 4.98
C LYS A 417 -71.98 6.96 6.12
N ASP A 418 -71.62 6.64 7.35
CA ASP A 418 -72.39 6.97 8.56
C ASP A 418 -72.08 8.39 9.07
N SER A 419 -71.05 9.06 8.53
CA SER A 419 -70.70 10.44 8.90
C SER A 419 -71.79 11.47 8.54
N SER A 420 -71.74 12.62 9.23
CA SER A 420 -72.59 13.80 8.99
C SER A 420 -72.07 14.73 7.87
N LEU A 421 -71.05 14.29 7.12
CA LEU A 421 -70.49 15.04 5.98
C LEU A 421 -71.51 15.18 4.84
N ASP A 422 -71.34 16.22 4.03
CA ASP A 422 -72.14 16.37 2.80
C ASP A 422 -71.72 15.38 1.71
N ASP A 423 -72.57 15.22 0.70
CA ASP A 423 -72.37 14.25 -0.38
C ASP A 423 -71.12 14.54 -1.23
N ALA A 424 -70.62 15.77 -1.25
CA ALA A 424 -69.41 16.13 -1.99
C ALA A 424 -68.18 15.64 -1.22
N ASP A 425 -68.09 15.95 0.07
CA ASP A 425 -67.02 15.51 0.96
C ASP A 425 -66.98 13.98 1.09
N LYS A 426 -68.15 13.32 1.21
CA LYS A 426 -68.25 11.85 1.20
C LYS A 426 -67.70 11.25 -0.09
N ARG A 427 -68.03 11.83 -1.26
CA ARG A 427 -67.51 11.38 -2.56
C ARG A 427 -65.99 11.50 -2.65
N VAL A 428 -65.41 12.60 -2.13
CA VAL A 428 -63.95 12.79 -2.11
C VAL A 428 -63.27 11.72 -1.24
N LEU A 429 -63.77 11.47 -0.02
CA LEU A 429 -63.20 10.46 0.85
C LEU A 429 -63.38 9.04 0.31
N SER A 430 -64.53 8.71 -0.29
CA SER A 430 -64.74 7.41 -0.91
C SER A 430 -63.83 7.19 -2.12
N ALA A 431 -63.55 8.23 -2.91
CA ALA A 431 -62.60 8.14 -4.02
C ALA A 431 -61.17 7.89 -3.52
N LEU A 432 -60.73 8.63 -2.51
CA LEU A 432 -59.42 8.45 -1.88
C LEU A 432 -59.27 7.05 -1.25
N LEU A 433 -60.31 6.58 -0.56
CA LEU A 433 -60.32 5.25 0.03
C LEU A 433 -60.22 4.18 -1.07
N SER A 434 -60.98 4.31 -2.15
CA SER A 434 -60.96 3.37 -3.27
C SER A 434 -59.60 3.31 -3.96
N SER A 435 -58.89 4.44 -4.06
CA SER A 435 -57.56 4.50 -4.69
C SER A 435 -56.42 3.92 -3.84
N ILE A 436 -56.66 3.53 -2.59
CA ILE A 436 -55.63 3.00 -1.70
C ILE A 436 -56.01 1.69 -1.00
N ASN A 437 -57.19 1.13 -1.31
CA ASN A 437 -57.76 -0.03 -0.61
C ASN A 437 -57.19 -1.37 -1.11
N SER A 438 -56.41 -1.38 -2.20
CA SER A 438 -55.76 -2.62 -2.64
C SER A 438 -54.75 -3.09 -1.59
N LYS A 439 -54.54 -4.41 -1.52
CA LYS A 439 -53.58 -4.96 -0.56
C LYS A 439 -52.16 -4.46 -0.87
N GLU A 440 -51.82 -4.38 -2.15
CA GLU A 440 -50.52 -3.91 -2.63
C GLU A 440 -50.26 -2.43 -2.26
N GLU A 441 -51.25 -1.55 -2.40
CA GLU A 441 -51.11 -0.13 -2.02
C GLU A 441 -50.91 0.03 -0.51
N ARG A 442 -51.67 -0.71 0.31
CA ARG A 442 -51.56 -0.66 1.77
C ARG A 442 -50.21 -1.16 2.27
N GLU A 443 -49.75 -2.30 1.75
CA GLU A 443 -48.44 -2.86 2.11
C GLU A 443 -47.30 -1.96 1.61
N GLY A 444 -47.40 -1.40 0.39
CA GLY A 444 -46.41 -0.49 -0.17
C GLY A 444 -46.29 0.84 0.58
N PHE A 445 -47.42 1.40 1.04
CA PHE A 445 -47.41 2.62 1.87
C PHE A 445 -46.74 2.38 3.22
N VAL A 446 -47.05 1.26 3.90
CA VAL A 446 -46.42 0.95 5.20
C VAL A 446 -44.96 0.56 5.04
N ALA A 447 -44.58 -0.14 3.96
CA ALA A 447 -43.19 -0.41 3.61
C ALA A 447 -42.40 0.90 3.44
N PHE A 448 -42.98 1.90 2.76
CA PHE A 448 -42.41 3.25 2.66
C PHE A 448 -42.16 3.89 4.03
N LEU A 449 -43.12 3.82 4.97
CA LEU A 449 -42.93 4.33 6.33
C LEU A 449 -41.89 3.52 7.14
N ASN A 450 -41.75 2.22 6.84
CA ASN A 450 -40.77 1.30 7.45
C ASN A 450 -39.35 1.44 6.90
N LEU A 451 -39.15 2.21 5.83
CA LEU A 451 -37.82 2.59 5.36
C LEU A 451 -36.99 3.31 6.44
N SER A 452 -37.65 3.83 7.48
CA SER A 452 -37.04 4.54 8.61
C SER A 452 -36.71 3.68 9.84
N THR A 453 -37.16 2.41 9.90
CA THR A 453 -37.05 1.58 11.13
C THR A 453 -35.78 0.75 11.24
N HIS A 454 -34.93 0.71 10.20
CA HIS A 454 -33.69 -0.07 10.20
C HIS A 454 -32.44 0.83 10.16
N GLY A 455 -32.24 1.60 11.24
CA GLY A 455 -30.92 2.13 11.61
C GLY A 455 -30.44 3.41 10.92
N GLY A 456 -31.28 4.11 10.16
CA GLY A 456 -30.94 5.44 9.65
C GLY A 456 -32.17 6.20 9.13
N PRO A 457 -32.28 7.52 9.37
CA PRO A 457 -33.35 8.32 8.79
C PRO A 457 -33.17 8.34 7.28
N ARG A 458 -34.00 7.59 6.55
CA ARG A 458 -34.04 7.72 5.09
C ARG A 458 -34.69 9.04 4.72
N ILE A 459 -34.02 9.74 3.82
CA ILE A 459 -34.42 11.03 3.30
C ILE A 459 -35.02 10.80 1.90
N ILE A 460 -36.22 11.31 1.65
CA ILE A 460 -36.88 11.27 0.33
C ILE A 460 -36.96 12.66 -0.26
N ASN A 461 -37.04 12.78 -1.59
CA ASN A 461 -37.19 14.10 -2.20
C ASN A 461 -38.64 14.62 -2.10
N LYS A 462 -38.84 15.93 -2.28
CA LYS A 462 -40.16 16.58 -2.22
C LYS A 462 -41.20 15.97 -3.17
N VAL A 463 -40.78 15.56 -4.37
CA VAL A 463 -41.68 14.98 -5.39
C VAL A 463 -42.20 13.61 -4.96
N GLU A 464 -41.34 12.79 -4.37
CA GLU A 464 -41.71 11.48 -3.80
C GLU A 464 -42.68 11.62 -2.63
N ALA A 465 -42.45 12.62 -1.75
CA ALA A 465 -43.36 12.91 -0.64
C ALA A 465 -44.75 13.34 -1.12
N MET A 466 -44.84 14.19 -2.16
CA MET A 466 -46.12 14.62 -2.74
C MET A 466 -46.96 13.45 -3.26
N LYS A 467 -46.32 12.46 -3.88
CA LYS A 467 -46.98 11.25 -4.40
C LYS A 467 -47.60 10.37 -3.30
N LYS A 468 -47.29 10.61 -2.02
CA LYS A 468 -47.77 9.86 -0.84
C LYS A 468 -48.71 10.66 0.07
N THR A 469 -49.20 11.79 -0.42
CA THR A 469 -50.10 12.67 0.35
C THR A 469 -51.56 12.20 0.35
N GLN A 470 -51.95 11.30 -0.56
CA GLN A 470 -53.33 10.82 -0.66
C GLN A 470 -53.73 10.00 0.56
N GLU A 471 -52.82 9.15 1.04
CA GLU A 471 -53.00 8.32 2.23
C GLU A 471 -53.12 9.19 3.49
N ILE A 472 -52.30 10.24 3.60
CA ILE A 472 -52.37 11.22 4.70
C ILE A 472 -53.71 11.96 4.66
N LYS A 473 -54.12 12.43 3.48
CA LYS A 473 -55.41 13.13 3.28
C LYS A 473 -56.58 12.27 3.74
N LEU A 474 -56.64 11.02 3.28
CA LEU A 474 -57.69 10.10 3.71
C LEU A 474 -57.70 9.93 5.23
N LEU A 475 -56.53 9.64 5.82
CA LEU A 475 -56.42 9.43 7.26
C LEU A 475 -56.85 10.66 8.08
N LEU A 476 -56.53 11.87 7.64
CA LEU A 476 -57.01 13.10 8.30
C LEU A 476 -58.53 13.27 8.18
N GLY A 477 -59.11 12.91 7.03
CA GLY A 477 -60.56 12.87 6.85
C GLY A 477 -61.24 11.84 7.74
N LEU A 478 -60.67 10.63 7.84
CA LEU A 478 -61.14 9.56 8.73
C LEU A 478 -60.99 9.94 10.20
N LEU A 479 -59.91 10.60 10.58
CA LEU A 479 -59.70 11.11 11.93
C LEU A 479 -60.77 12.12 12.31
N TYR A 480 -61.04 13.09 11.45
CA TYR A 480 -62.09 14.09 11.67
C TYR A 480 -63.45 13.44 11.93
N ILE A 481 -63.90 12.54 11.03
CA ILE A 481 -65.21 11.89 11.20
C ILE A 481 -65.26 10.95 12.39
N SER A 482 -64.15 10.29 12.73
CA SER A 482 -64.09 9.39 13.89
C SER A 482 -64.19 10.14 15.22
N GLY A 483 -63.74 11.40 15.28
CA GLY A 483 -63.75 12.22 16.50
C GLY A 483 -65.07 12.94 16.77
N LEU A 484 -65.88 13.21 15.73
CA LEU A 484 -67.15 13.94 15.85
C LEU A 484 -68.19 13.25 16.75
N ASP A 485 -68.14 11.93 16.89
CA ASP A 485 -69.10 11.16 17.68
C ASP A 485 -68.80 11.16 19.20
N LYS A 486 -67.68 11.76 19.64
CA LYS A 486 -67.33 11.89 21.07
C LYS A 486 -67.65 13.28 21.68
N GLU A 487 -67.96 14.29 20.87
CA GLU A 487 -68.40 15.62 21.33
C GLU A 487 -69.93 15.80 21.38
N LYS A 488 -70.69 14.75 21.03
CA LYS A 488 -72.13 14.60 21.33
C LYS A 488 -72.32 13.72 22.55
#